data_AF-A0A2K3CZB1-F1
#
_entry.id   AF-A0A2K3CZB1-F1
#
_cell.length_a   1.000
_cell.length_b   1.000
_cell.length_c   1.000
_cell.angle_alpha   90.00
_cell.angle_beta   90.00
_cell.angle_gamma   90.00
#
_symmetry.space_group_name_H-M   'P 1'
#
loop_
_entity.id
_entity.type
_entity.pdbx_description
1 polymer ?
#
loop_
_entity_poly.entity_id
_entity_poly.type
_entity_poly.pdbx_seq_one_letter_code
_entity_poly.pdbx_strand_id
1 'polypeptide(L)'
;MQRLPSACRSSLVKAIEKTTNHDVKAVEYVLKEQFRAHPELAAVLEFTHFACTSEDINNLSHALMLKEAVQGHVLPTMDKLISELGRLSRDFADVPMLSRTHGQTASPTTMGKEMAVFAYRLKRQRDQLAAVPYLGKMAGAVGNYNAHMSAYPEVDWQAVAEEFVLAEPIQTVMRRYGVPEPYEKLKAFIRGQRVTQESMMTFVDGIDGLPEPAKEQLKKLTPANYIGNAAQQATSLPHHL
;
A
#
# COMPACT_ATOMS: atom_id res chain seq x y z
N MET A 1 -25.64 -12.24 -16.66
CA MET A 1 -24.83 -13.07 -15.74
C MET A 1 -24.95 -12.46 -14.34
N GLN A 2 -25.74 -13.05 -13.44
CA GLN A 2 -25.95 -12.49 -12.10
C GLN A 2 -24.65 -12.58 -11.30
N ARG A 3 -24.11 -11.42 -10.87
CA ARG A 3 -23.00 -11.36 -9.91
C ARG A 3 -23.47 -12.01 -8.61
N LEU A 4 -22.95 -13.18 -8.26
CA LEU A 4 -23.14 -13.74 -6.92
C LEU A 4 -22.60 -12.74 -5.88
N PRO A 5 -23.37 -12.35 -4.85
CA PRO A 5 -22.95 -11.40 -3.81
C PRO A 5 -21.69 -11.88 -3.06
N SER A 6 -20.87 -10.95 -2.58
CA SER A 6 -19.56 -11.22 -1.94
C SER A 6 -19.63 -12.21 -0.78
N ALA A 7 -20.70 -12.16 0.02
CA ALA A 7 -20.97 -13.09 1.12
C ALA A 7 -21.05 -14.56 0.65
N CYS A 8 -21.57 -14.82 -0.55
CA CYS A 8 -21.68 -16.17 -1.11
C CYS A 8 -20.30 -16.75 -1.51
N ARG A 9 -19.35 -15.90 -1.91
CA ARG A 9 -18.02 -16.32 -2.36
C ARG A 9 -17.05 -16.64 -1.22
N SER A 10 -17.11 -15.87 -0.13
CA SER A 10 -16.31 -16.16 1.08
C SER A 10 -16.71 -17.51 1.70
N SER A 11 -18.02 -17.78 1.77
CA SER A 11 -18.52 -19.09 2.23
C SER A 11 -18.07 -20.23 1.34
N LEU A 12 -17.99 -20.02 0.02
CA LEU A 12 -17.48 -21.02 -0.92
C LEU A 12 -15.99 -21.33 -0.69
N VAL A 13 -15.16 -20.29 -0.50
CA VAL A 13 -13.74 -20.48 -0.14
C VAL A 13 -13.62 -21.30 1.14
N LYS A 14 -14.39 -20.95 2.20
CA LYS A 14 -14.38 -21.71 3.46
C LYS A 14 -14.90 -23.14 3.32
N ALA A 15 -15.80 -23.42 2.39
CA ALA A 15 -16.24 -24.79 2.11
C ALA A 15 -15.11 -25.61 1.46
N ILE A 16 -14.41 -25.05 0.47
CA ILE A 16 -13.28 -25.71 -0.20
C ILE A 16 -12.08 -25.88 0.75
N GLU A 17 -11.83 -24.89 1.62
CA GLU A 17 -10.77 -24.93 2.63
C GLU A 17 -10.89 -26.14 3.57
N LYS A 18 -12.10 -26.60 3.89
CA LYS A 18 -12.31 -27.82 4.70
C LYS A 18 -11.74 -29.07 4.02
N THR A 19 -11.68 -29.09 2.69
CA THR A 19 -11.14 -30.20 1.91
C THR A 19 -9.65 -30.02 1.64
N THR A 20 -9.20 -28.80 1.33
CA THR A 20 -7.79 -28.54 1.03
C THR A 20 -6.91 -28.43 2.27
N ASN A 21 -7.51 -28.14 3.44
CA ASN A 21 -6.83 -27.73 4.67
C ASN A 21 -5.80 -26.60 4.43
N HIS A 22 -6.08 -25.74 3.45
CA HIS A 22 -5.21 -24.65 3.02
C HIS A 22 -6.06 -23.55 2.37
N ASP A 23 -6.02 -22.36 2.97
CA ASP A 23 -6.78 -21.16 2.61
C ASP A 23 -6.48 -20.60 1.22
N VAL A 24 -5.22 -20.29 0.89
CA VAL A 24 -4.82 -19.74 -0.42
C VAL A 24 -5.13 -20.75 -1.53
N LYS A 25 -4.94 -22.05 -1.27
CA LYS A 25 -5.30 -23.09 -2.24
C LYS A 25 -6.81 -23.16 -2.48
N ALA A 26 -7.62 -22.91 -1.45
CA ALA A 26 -9.07 -22.83 -1.62
C ALA A 26 -9.48 -21.62 -2.48
N VAL A 27 -8.81 -20.47 -2.33
CA VAL A 27 -9.01 -19.31 -3.20
C VAL A 27 -8.64 -19.63 -4.66
N GLU A 28 -7.52 -20.31 -4.90
CA GLU A 28 -7.13 -20.76 -6.24
C GLU A 28 -8.23 -21.60 -6.89
N TYR A 29 -8.80 -22.58 -6.18
CA TYR A 29 -9.87 -23.42 -6.72
C TYR A 29 -11.15 -22.64 -7.03
N VAL A 30 -11.56 -21.70 -6.17
CA VAL A 30 -12.71 -20.83 -6.46
C VAL A 30 -12.48 -19.99 -7.73
N LEU A 31 -11.27 -19.44 -7.90
CA LEU A 31 -10.92 -18.68 -9.11
C LEU A 31 -10.94 -19.57 -10.36
N LYS A 32 -10.34 -20.77 -10.26
CA LYS A 32 -10.35 -21.73 -11.37
C LYS A 32 -11.77 -22.12 -11.79
N GLU A 33 -12.67 -22.34 -10.83
CA GLU A 33 -14.07 -22.63 -11.12
C GLU A 33 -14.76 -21.49 -11.88
N GLN A 34 -14.49 -20.24 -11.50
CA GLN A 34 -15.02 -19.05 -12.19
C GLN A 34 -14.43 -18.88 -13.59
N PHE A 35 -13.13 -19.14 -13.75
CA PHE A 35 -12.43 -18.98 -15.03
C PHE A 35 -12.86 -20.00 -16.08
N ARG A 36 -13.29 -21.21 -15.68
CA ARG A 36 -13.81 -22.23 -16.61
C ARG A 36 -15.01 -21.78 -17.42
N ALA A 37 -15.80 -20.82 -16.93
CA ALA A 37 -16.93 -20.27 -17.66
C ALA A 37 -16.52 -19.40 -18.87
N HIS A 38 -15.23 -19.06 -18.99
CA HIS A 38 -14.69 -18.20 -20.03
C HIS A 38 -13.65 -18.96 -20.88
N PRO A 39 -13.90 -19.20 -22.18
CA PRO A 39 -13.02 -20.02 -23.02
C PRO A 39 -11.55 -19.61 -23.04
N GLU A 40 -11.28 -18.29 -23.10
CA GLU A 40 -9.92 -17.75 -23.10
C GLU A 40 -9.19 -17.99 -21.77
N LEU A 41 -9.88 -17.84 -20.63
CA LEU A 41 -9.28 -18.06 -19.31
C LEU A 41 -9.15 -19.55 -18.99
N ALA A 42 -10.08 -20.37 -19.49
CA ALA A 42 -10.01 -21.82 -19.38
C ALA A 42 -8.76 -22.40 -20.08
N ALA A 43 -8.32 -21.77 -21.19
CA ALA A 43 -7.12 -22.19 -21.92
C ALA A 43 -5.81 -21.98 -21.12
N VAL A 44 -5.80 -21.06 -20.15
CA VAL A 44 -4.64 -20.74 -19.31
C VAL A 44 -4.90 -21.00 -17.83
N LEU A 45 -5.87 -21.85 -17.52
CA LEU A 45 -6.38 -22.06 -16.16
C LEU A 45 -5.28 -22.41 -15.16
N GLU A 46 -4.33 -23.24 -15.57
CA GLU A 46 -3.23 -23.73 -14.74
C GLU A 46 -2.14 -22.67 -14.49
N PHE A 47 -2.21 -21.50 -15.14
CA PHE A 47 -1.39 -20.35 -14.77
C PHE A 47 -1.92 -19.61 -13.52
N THR A 48 -3.12 -19.95 -13.05
CA THR A 48 -3.64 -19.42 -11.78
C THR A 48 -2.72 -19.87 -10.64
N HIS A 49 -2.10 -18.92 -9.93
CA HIS A 49 -1.09 -19.16 -8.89
C HIS A 49 0.23 -19.75 -9.42
N PHE A 50 0.54 -19.57 -10.70
CA PHE A 50 1.79 -20.02 -11.31
C PHE A 50 3.02 -19.49 -10.54
N ALA A 51 3.91 -20.41 -10.16
CA ALA A 51 5.18 -20.19 -9.49
C ALA A 51 5.15 -19.42 -8.15
N CYS A 52 3.96 -19.00 -7.70
CA CYS A 52 3.74 -18.29 -6.46
C CYS A 52 3.83 -19.23 -5.26
N THR A 53 4.16 -18.66 -4.09
CA THR A 53 3.86 -19.27 -2.79
C THR A 53 2.65 -18.59 -2.15
N SER A 54 2.03 -19.24 -1.17
CA SER A 54 0.94 -18.68 -0.36
C SER A 54 1.32 -17.32 0.22
N GLU A 55 2.57 -17.16 0.64
CA GLU A 55 3.08 -15.90 1.17
C GLU A 55 3.15 -14.78 0.14
N ASP A 56 3.35 -15.04 -1.15
CA ASP A 56 3.30 -14.01 -2.19
C ASP A 56 1.89 -13.38 -2.25
N ILE A 57 0.85 -14.18 -2.00
CA ILE A 57 -0.54 -13.71 -1.97
C ILE A 57 -0.89 -13.04 -0.65
N ASN A 58 -0.50 -13.64 0.48
CA ASN A 58 -0.85 -13.15 1.81
C ASN A 58 -0.22 -11.79 2.09
N ASN A 59 1.09 -11.64 1.84
CA ASN A 59 1.78 -10.39 2.17
C ASN A 59 1.21 -9.19 1.39
N LEU A 60 0.89 -9.38 0.10
CA LEU A 60 0.27 -8.35 -0.73
C LEU A 60 -1.16 -8.05 -0.28
N SER A 61 -1.93 -9.08 0.08
CA SER A 61 -3.28 -8.91 0.63
C SER A 61 -3.25 -8.10 1.92
N HIS A 62 -2.32 -8.41 2.83
CA HIS A 62 -2.14 -7.67 4.08
C HIS A 62 -1.69 -6.22 3.85
N ALA A 63 -0.78 -5.98 2.91
CA ALA A 63 -0.36 -4.63 2.55
C ALA A 63 -1.53 -3.78 2.06
N LEU A 64 -2.38 -4.35 1.19
CA LEU A 64 -3.58 -3.68 0.69
C LEU A 64 -4.63 -3.44 1.79
N MET A 65 -4.86 -4.43 2.65
CA MET A 65 -5.78 -4.30 3.79
C MET A 65 -5.33 -3.20 4.75
N LEU A 66 -4.04 -3.19 5.11
CA LEU A 66 -3.48 -2.19 6.01
C LEU A 66 -3.56 -0.80 5.39
N LYS A 67 -3.27 -0.69 4.09
CA LYS A 67 -3.40 0.55 3.34
C LYS A 67 -4.83 1.09 3.36
N GLU A 68 -5.80 0.27 3.00
CA GLU A 68 -7.21 0.68 2.96
C GLU A 68 -7.68 1.10 4.35
N ALA A 69 -7.36 0.32 5.38
CA ALA A 69 -7.71 0.66 6.76
C ALA A 69 -7.09 1.99 7.21
N VAL A 70 -5.80 2.20 6.93
CA VAL A 70 -5.10 3.41 7.37
C VAL A 70 -5.57 4.63 6.59
N GLN A 71 -5.64 4.55 5.26
CA GLN A 71 -6.00 5.68 4.40
C GLN A 71 -7.50 6.00 4.46
N GLY A 72 -8.35 4.99 4.49
CA GLY A 72 -9.80 5.15 4.49
C GLY A 72 -10.40 5.48 5.86
N HIS A 73 -9.76 5.04 6.95
CA HIS A 73 -10.34 5.16 8.30
C HIS A 73 -9.44 5.82 9.33
N VAL A 74 -8.19 5.36 9.49
CA VAL A 74 -7.31 5.84 10.57
C VAL A 74 -6.94 7.31 10.36
N LEU A 75 -6.34 7.65 9.22
CA LEU A 75 -5.90 9.03 8.93
C LEU A 75 -7.07 10.02 8.94
N PRO A 76 -8.23 9.75 8.31
CA PRO A 76 -9.39 10.64 8.41
C PRO A 76 -9.90 10.83 9.84
N THR A 77 -9.83 9.80 10.68
CA THR A 77 -10.22 9.92 12.09
C THR A 77 -9.23 10.77 12.88
N MET A 78 -7.93 10.62 12.63
CA MET A 78 -6.91 11.51 13.20
C MET A 78 -7.12 12.95 12.76
N ASP A 79 -7.43 13.18 11.48
CA ASP A 79 -7.69 14.51 10.93
C ASP A 79 -8.90 15.18 11.61
N LYS A 80 -9.97 14.43 11.90
CA LYS A 80 -11.11 14.90 12.71
C LYS A 80 -10.70 15.31 14.12
N LEU A 81 -9.91 14.48 14.81
CA LEU A 81 -9.42 14.79 16.16
C LEU A 81 -8.53 16.03 16.18
N ILE A 82 -7.62 16.15 15.21
CA ILE A 82 -6.75 17.33 15.06
C ILE A 82 -7.62 18.58 14.81
N SER A 83 -8.66 18.48 13.97
CA SER A 83 -9.58 19.58 13.70
C SER A 83 -10.32 20.03 14.95
N GLU A 84 -10.84 19.09 15.77
CA GLU A 84 -11.53 19.43 17.02
C GLU A 84 -10.58 20.05 18.04
N LEU A 85 -9.36 19.52 18.21
CA LEU A 85 -8.35 20.16 19.06
C LEU A 85 -8.00 21.56 18.57
N GLY A 86 -7.93 21.76 17.24
CA GLY A 86 -7.74 23.06 16.62
C GLY A 86 -8.90 24.02 16.85
N ARG A 87 -10.14 23.54 16.86
CA ARG A 87 -11.32 24.33 17.20
C ARG A 87 -11.28 24.75 18.67
N LEU A 88 -11.10 23.81 19.59
CA LEU A 88 -10.96 24.09 21.03
C LEU A 88 -9.81 25.07 21.31
N SER A 89 -8.71 24.97 20.56
CA SER A 89 -7.60 25.90 20.65
C SER A 89 -8.01 27.35 20.33
N ARG A 90 -8.81 27.55 19.27
CA ARG A 90 -9.30 28.88 18.88
C ARG A 90 -10.38 29.39 19.84
N ASP A 91 -11.35 28.55 20.17
CA ASP A 91 -12.50 28.93 21.01
C ASP A 91 -12.06 29.36 22.43
N PHE A 92 -10.98 28.76 22.94
CA PHE A 92 -10.43 29.06 24.27
C PHE A 92 -9.11 29.83 24.23
N ALA A 93 -8.79 30.48 23.10
CA ALA A 93 -7.50 31.16 22.89
C ALA A 93 -7.19 32.20 23.98
N ASP A 94 -8.20 32.97 24.38
CA ASP A 94 -8.08 34.06 25.35
C ASP A 94 -8.55 33.69 26.76
N VAL A 95 -8.83 32.41 27.04
CA VAL A 95 -9.25 31.96 28.37
C VAL A 95 -8.01 31.68 29.22
N PRO A 96 -7.67 32.54 30.21
CA PRO A 96 -6.49 32.36 31.04
C PRO A 96 -6.65 31.14 31.95
N MET A 97 -5.56 30.42 32.15
CA MET A 97 -5.49 29.24 33.01
C MET A 97 -4.21 29.29 33.85
N LEU A 98 -4.34 29.06 35.16
CA LEU A 98 -3.19 28.91 36.04
C LEU A 98 -2.49 27.57 35.75
N SER A 99 -1.26 27.64 35.25
CA SER A 99 -0.48 26.45 34.92
C SER A 99 -0.04 25.69 36.17
N ARG A 100 0.24 24.40 35.99
CA ARG A 100 0.89 23.58 37.02
C ARG A 100 2.11 22.86 36.47
N THR A 101 3.25 23.03 37.12
CA THR A 101 4.49 22.29 36.85
C THR A 101 4.87 21.53 38.12
N HIS A 102 5.19 20.23 38.01
CA HIS A 102 5.37 19.37 39.20
C HIS A 102 4.17 19.41 40.17
N GLY A 103 2.96 19.68 39.65
CA GLY A 103 1.74 19.85 40.45
C GLY A 103 1.61 21.19 41.18
N GLN A 104 2.64 22.05 41.14
CA GLN A 104 2.65 23.37 41.79
C GLN A 104 2.28 24.49 40.83
N THR A 105 1.73 25.58 41.35
CA THR A 105 1.34 26.76 40.55
C THR A 105 2.55 27.37 39.83
N ALA A 106 2.36 27.66 38.54
CA ALA A 106 3.37 28.27 37.68
C ALA A 106 2.77 29.46 36.91
N SER A 107 3.59 30.11 36.08
CA SER A 107 3.16 31.22 35.22
C SER A 107 1.89 30.86 34.43
N PRO A 108 0.88 31.74 34.37
CA PRO A 108 -0.35 31.50 33.62
C PRO A 108 -0.11 31.21 32.13
N THR A 109 -1.02 30.44 31.54
CA THR A 109 -1.13 30.12 30.12
C THR A 109 -2.58 30.38 29.68
N THR A 110 -2.97 29.94 28.48
CA THR A 110 -4.38 29.87 28.09
C THR A 110 -4.81 28.43 27.82
N MET A 111 -6.08 28.13 28.10
CA MET A 111 -6.65 26.81 27.81
C MET A 111 -6.51 26.47 26.31
N GLY A 112 -6.73 27.46 25.44
CA GLY A 112 -6.59 27.31 24.00
C GLY A 112 -5.16 26.99 23.54
N LYS A 113 -4.14 27.62 24.16
CA LYS A 113 -2.74 27.26 23.89
C LYS A 113 -2.47 25.80 24.27
N GLU A 114 -2.92 25.34 25.43
CA GLU A 114 -2.63 23.95 25.84
C GLU A 114 -3.30 22.92 24.93
N MET A 115 -4.50 23.21 24.40
CA MET A 115 -5.12 22.39 23.34
C MET A 115 -4.27 22.39 22.05
N ALA A 116 -3.68 23.52 21.67
CA ALA A 116 -2.81 23.64 20.49
C ALA A 116 -1.60 22.71 20.56
N VAL A 117 -1.01 22.53 21.75
CA VAL A 117 0.14 21.63 21.96
C VAL A 117 -0.21 20.19 21.57
N PHE A 118 -1.41 19.72 21.93
CA PHE A 118 -1.88 18.38 21.56
C PHE A 118 -2.17 18.28 20.06
N ALA A 119 -2.85 19.28 19.48
CA ALA A 119 -3.13 19.32 18.04
C ALA A 119 -1.83 19.22 17.21
N TYR A 120 -0.82 20.02 17.58
CA TYR A 120 0.48 20.04 16.90
C TYR A 120 1.23 18.71 17.00
N ARG A 121 1.27 18.11 18.20
CA ARG A 121 1.91 16.81 18.43
C ARG A 121 1.22 15.69 17.65
N LEU A 122 -0.11 15.65 17.69
CA LEU A 122 -0.91 14.64 16.99
C LEU A 122 -0.75 14.77 15.49
N LYS A 123 -0.78 15.99 14.95
CA LYS A 123 -0.53 16.24 13.53
C LYS A 123 0.80 15.67 13.06
N ARG A 124 1.88 15.86 13.85
CA ARG A 124 3.19 15.26 13.52
C ARG A 124 3.12 13.74 13.43
N GLN A 125 2.41 13.08 14.36
CA GLN A 125 2.28 11.61 14.33
C GLN A 125 1.43 11.14 13.15
N ARG A 126 0.36 11.86 12.84
CA ARG A 126 -0.48 11.63 11.65
C ARG A 126 0.36 11.71 10.38
N ASP A 127 1.17 12.75 10.25
CA ASP A 127 1.99 12.97 9.05
C ASP A 127 3.10 11.90 8.92
N GLN A 128 3.67 11.44 10.04
CA GLN A 128 4.58 10.30 10.07
C GLN A 128 3.91 8.99 9.63
N LEU A 129 2.72 8.69 10.18
CA LEU A 129 1.95 7.51 9.80
C LEU A 129 1.58 7.52 8.32
N ALA A 130 1.15 8.66 7.79
CA ALA A 130 0.79 8.83 6.39
C ALA A 130 1.98 8.63 5.43
N ALA A 131 3.21 8.77 5.92
CA ALA A 131 4.43 8.60 5.14
C ALA A 131 4.99 7.17 5.17
N VAL A 132 4.43 6.26 5.98
CA VAL A 132 4.90 4.87 6.04
C VAL A 132 4.58 4.15 4.72
N PRO A 133 5.59 3.60 4.02
CA PRO A 133 5.35 2.86 2.79
C PRO A 133 4.70 1.50 3.10
N TYR A 134 3.77 1.08 2.22
CA TYR A 134 3.25 -0.28 2.23
C TYR A 134 4.12 -1.13 1.33
N LEU A 135 4.74 -2.17 1.90
CA LEU A 135 5.67 -3.04 1.20
C LEU A 135 4.99 -4.35 0.81
N GLY A 136 5.48 -4.93 -0.28
CA GLY A 136 4.99 -6.18 -0.83
C GLY A 136 6.11 -6.93 -1.53
N LYS A 137 5.97 -8.25 -1.65
CA LYS A 137 6.91 -9.12 -2.36
C LYS A 137 6.17 -10.18 -3.18
N MET A 138 6.79 -10.59 -4.27
CA MET A 138 6.36 -11.72 -5.09
C MET A 138 7.62 -12.42 -5.61
N ALA A 139 8.05 -13.51 -4.97
CA ALA A 139 9.34 -14.12 -5.25
C ALA A 139 9.39 -15.65 -5.06
N GLY A 140 8.22 -16.28 -4.86
CA GLY A 140 8.10 -17.72 -4.68
C GLY A 140 8.54 -18.21 -3.29
N ALA A 141 8.62 -19.54 -3.15
CA ALA A 141 8.70 -20.24 -1.87
C ALA A 141 9.75 -19.71 -0.87
N VAL A 142 10.95 -19.35 -1.35
CA VAL A 142 12.08 -18.90 -0.51
C VAL A 142 12.66 -17.56 -0.96
N GLY A 143 11.97 -16.81 -1.82
CA GLY A 143 12.37 -15.47 -2.22
C GLY A 143 13.44 -15.37 -3.31
N ASN A 144 13.78 -16.47 -3.99
CA ASN A 144 14.82 -16.50 -5.03
C ASN A 144 14.29 -16.85 -6.43
N TYR A 145 12.97 -16.75 -6.66
CA TYR A 145 12.34 -17.02 -7.95
C TYR A 145 12.57 -18.43 -8.53
N ASN A 146 12.92 -19.44 -7.71
CA ASN A 146 13.37 -20.76 -8.20
C ASN A 146 12.38 -21.42 -9.18
N ALA A 147 11.10 -21.45 -8.83
CA ALA A 147 10.05 -22.03 -9.67
C ALA A 147 9.84 -21.24 -10.98
N HIS A 148 9.95 -19.92 -10.91
CA HIS A 148 9.82 -19.02 -12.04
C HIS A 148 10.96 -19.23 -13.05
N MET A 149 12.20 -19.16 -12.56
CA MET A 149 13.43 -19.35 -13.35
C MET A 149 13.52 -20.76 -13.94
N SER A 150 12.98 -21.77 -13.26
CA SER A 150 12.93 -23.14 -13.79
C SER A 150 11.98 -23.29 -14.97
N ALA A 151 10.91 -22.49 -15.02
CA ALA A 151 9.89 -22.58 -16.05
C ALA A 151 10.18 -21.64 -17.23
N TYR A 152 10.65 -20.43 -16.95
CA TYR A 152 11.01 -19.41 -17.95
C TYR A 152 12.31 -18.70 -17.54
N PRO A 153 13.49 -19.31 -17.77
CA PRO A 153 14.78 -18.73 -17.39
C PRO A 153 15.15 -17.46 -18.14
N GLU A 154 14.55 -17.21 -19.30
CA GLU A 154 14.79 -16.05 -20.16
C GLU A 154 14.02 -14.79 -19.71
N VAL A 155 13.08 -14.94 -18.79
CA VAL A 155 12.27 -13.84 -18.25
C VAL A 155 13.00 -13.22 -17.06
N ASP A 156 13.08 -11.89 -17.05
CA ASP A 156 13.57 -11.14 -15.89
C ASP A 156 12.48 -11.09 -14.81
N TRP A 157 12.43 -12.14 -13.98
CA TRP A 157 11.40 -12.29 -12.94
C TRP A 157 11.50 -11.26 -11.83
N GLN A 158 12.70 -10.72 -11.59
CA GLN A 158 12.86 -9.63 -10.65
C GLN A 158 12.17 -8.37 -11.20
N ALA A 159 12.42 -7.99 -12.45
CA ALA A 159 11.74 -6.86 -13.08
C ALA A 159 10.22 -7.05 -13.14
N VAL A 160 9.74 -8.27 -13.46
CA VAL A 160 8.30 -8.58 -13.47
C VAL A 160 7.67 -8.44 -12.09
N ALA A 161 8.31 -8.98 -11.05
CA ALA A 161 7.82 -8.89 -9.67
C ALA A 161 7.80 -7.44 -9.19
N GLU A 162 8.84 -6.67 -9.53
CA GLU A 162 8.93 -5.26 -9.21
C GLU A 162 7.85 -4.47 -9.93
N GLU A 163 7.63 -4.70 -11.23
CA GLU A 163 6.54 -4.07 -11.97
C GLU A 163 5.17 -4.41 -11.33
N PHE A 164 4.95 -5.68 -11.01
CA PHE A 164 3.72 -6.16 -10.37
C PHE A 164 3.47 -5.48 -9.02
N VAL A 165 4.50 -5.30 -8.20
CA VAL A 165 4.41 -4.63 -6.90
C VAL A 165 4.35 -3.10 -7.04
N LEU A 166 5.13 -2.50 -7.95
CA LEU A 166 5.24 -1.05 -8.17
C LEU A 166 4.08 -0.45 -8.96
N ALA A 167 3.33 -1.27 -9.69
CA ALA A 167 2.10 -0.85 -10.34
C ALA A 167 1.15 -0.14 -9.36
N GLU A 168 1.15 -0.55 -8.09
CA GLU A 168 0.32 0.01 -7.04
C GLU A 168 0.86 1.38 -6.52
N PRO A 169 2.14 1.55 -6.13
CA PRO A 169 2.76 2.84 -5.84
C PRO A 169 2.60 3.90 -6.94
N ILE A 170 2.77 3.53 -8.21
CA ILE A 170 2.62 4.46 -9.34
C ILE A 170 1.19 4.98 -9.41
N GLN A 171 0.21 4.07 -9.31
CA GLN A 171 -1.20 4.46 -9.20
C GLN A 171 -1.47 5.31 -7.96
N THR A 172 -0.75 5.08 -6.87
CA THR A 172 -0.91 5.82 -5.61
C THR A 172 -0.39 7.24 -5.70
N VAL A 173 0.76 7.46 -6.32
CA VAL A 173 1.30 8.80 -6.56
C VAL A 173 0.36 9.58 -7.50
N MET A 174 -0.14 8.93 -8.54
CA MET A 174 -1.18 9.49 -9.41
C MET A 174 -2.43 9.91 -8.60
N ARG A 175 -2.95 9.04 -7.72
CA ARG A 175 -4.10 9.37 -6.85
C ARG A 175 -3.79 10.55 -5.92
N ARG A 176 -2.60 10.59 -5.32
CA ARG A 176 -2.17 11.65 -4.40
C ARG A 176 -2.22 13.03 -5.06
N TYR A 177 -1.88 13.12 -6.34
CA TYR A 177 -1.90 14.37 -7.09
C TYR A 177 -3.18 14.59 -7.91
N GLY A 178 -4.22 13.80 -7.65
CA GLY A 178 -5.53 13.97 -8.29
C GLY A 178 -5.56 13.58 -9.76
N VAL A 179 -4.60 12.78 -10.23
CA VAL A 179 -4.61 12.25 -11.61
C VAL A 179 -5.83 11.33 -11.77
N PRO A 180 -6.70 11.57 -12.77
CA PRO A 180 -7.90 10.76 -12.98
C PRO A 180 -7.54 9.38 -13.54
N GLU A 181 -8.34 8.38 -13.15
CA GLU A 181 -8.26 6.99 -13.61
C GLU A 181 -6.85 6.35 -13.61
N PRO A 182 -6.08 6.40 -12.49
CA PRO A 182 -4.68 5.93 -12.46
C PRO A 182 -4.49 4.47 -12.87
N TYR A 183 -5.44 3.61 -12.49
CA TYR A 183 -5.42 2.20 -12.82
C TYR A 183 -5.54 1.96 -14.33
N GLU A 184 -6.49 2.62 -15.00
CA GLU A 184 -6.68 2.44 -16.44
C GLU A 184 -5.54 3.07 -17.24
N LYS A 185 -4.96 4.19 -16.79
CA LYS A 185 -3.76 4.78 -17.41
C LYS A 185 -2.56 3.83 -17.36
N LEU A 186 -2.31 3.23 -16.19
CA LEU A 186 -1.20 2.28 -16.03
C LEU A 186 -1.46 0.99 -16.83
N LYS A 187 -2.69 0.47 -16.77
CA LYS A 187 -3.09 -0.73 -17.54
C LYS A 187 -3.00 -0.52 -19.04
N ALA A 188 -3.38 0.64 -19.56
CA ALA A 188 -3.26 0.97 -20.99
C ALA A 188 -1.79 1.01 -21.44
N PHE A 189 -0.89 1.46 -20.56
CA PHE A 189 0.55 1.47 -20.83
C PHE A 189 1.17 0.07 -20.84
N ILE A 190 0.79 -0.81 -19.91
CA ILE A 190 1.36 -2.15 -19.78
C ILE A 190 0.78 -3.13 -20.81
N ARG A 191 -0.43 -2.89 -21.32
CA ARG A 191 -1.14 -3.86 -22.15
C ARG A 191 -0.55 -3.96 -23.56
N GLY A 192 0.06 -5.11 -23.86
CA GLY A 192 0.53 -5.47 -25.19
C GLY A 192 1.92 -4.92 -25.56
N GLN A 193 2.66 -4.37 -24.60
CA GLN A 193 4.00 -3.84 -24.79
C GLN A 193 4.96 -4.39 -23.73
N ARG A 194 6.24 -4.55 -24.09
CA ARG A 194 7.29 -4.90 -23.13
C ARG A 194 7.66 -3.65 -22.35
N VAL A 195 7.37 -3.64 -21.06
CA VAL A 195 7.69 -2.51 -20.19
C VAL A 195 9.19 -2.53 -19.92
N THR A 196 9.89 -1.55 -20.47
CA THR A 196 11.31 -1.27 -20.22
C THR A 196 11.44 -0.05 -19.30
N GLN A 197 12.61 0.10 -18.68
CA GLN A 197 12.92 1.30 -17.88
C GLN A 197 12.68 2.59 -18.69
N GLU A 198 13.10 2.61 -19.95
CA GLU A 198 12.88 3.74 -20.86
C GLU A 198 11.39 4.01 -21.07
N SER A 199 10.59 2.96 -21.38
CA SER A 199 9.15 3.11 -21.56
C SER A 199 8.44 3.61 -20.29
N MET A 200 8.90 3.17 -19.10
CA MET A 200 8.36 3.61 -17.82
C MET A 200 8.69 5.09 -17.54
N MET A 201 9.90 5.54 -17.88
CA MET A 201 10.28 6.96 -17.78
C MET A 201 9.42 7.82 -18.70
N THR A 202 9.22 7.39 -19.95
CA THR A 202 8.34 8.07 -20.91
C THR A 202 6.89 8.11 -20.44
N PHE A 203 6.41 7.02 -19.82
CA PHE A 203 5.09 6.98 -19.22
C PHE A 203 4.94 7.99 -18.07
N VAL A 204 5.91 8.05 -17.16
CA VAL A 204 5.92 9.01 -16.04
C VAL A 204 5.92 10.46 -16.55
N ASP A 205 6.63 10.74 -17.64
CA ASP A 205 6.61 12.05 -18.30
C ASP A 205 5.25 12.43 -18.85
N GLY A 206 4.54 11.46 -19.43
CA GLY A 206 3.21 11.62 -20.00
C GLY A 206 2.08 11.72 -18.97
N ILE A 207 2.37 11.70 -17.66
CA ILE A 207 1.33 11.87 -16.63
C ILE A 207 0.95 13.34 -16.51
N ASP A 208 -0.18 13.72 -17.12
CA ASP A 208 -0.80 15.03 -16.96
C ASP A 208 -1.24 15.29 -15.51
N GLY A 209 -0.96 16.48 -14.99
CA GLY A 209 -1.33 16.91 -13.64
C GLY A 209 -0.35 16.50 -12.54
N LEU A 210 0.72 15.76 -12.86
CA LEU A 210 1.77 15.42 -11.91
C LEU A 210 2.89 16.49 -11.89
N PRO A 211 3.25 17.08 -10.73
CA PRO A 211 4.32 18.09 -10.67
C PRO A 211 5.68 17.54 -11.09
N GLU A 212 6.50 18.36 -11.73
CA GLU A 212 7.83 17.96 -12.23
C GLU A 212 8.76 17.37 -11.16
N PRO A 213 8.82 17.93 -9.93
CA PRO A 213 9.59 17.31 -8.86
C PRO A 213 9.12 15.88 -8.52
N ALA A 214 7.82 15.59 -8.64
CA ALA A 214 7.27 14.26 -8.40
C ALA A 214 7.58 13.29 -9.55
N LYS A 215 7.56 13.77 -10.80
CA LYS A 215 8.00 13.00 -11.98
C LYS A 215 9.47 12.61 -11.87
N GLU A 216 10.34 13.56 -11.52
CA GLU A 216 11.76 13.27 -11.30
C GLU A 216 11.98 12.23 -10.19
N GLN A 217 11.19 12.31 -9.12
CA GLN A 217 11.29 11.37 -8.01
C GLN A 217 10.86 9.97 -8.43
N LEU A 218 9.77 9.85 -9.18
CA LEU A 218 9.31 8.57 -9.74
C LEU A 218 10.31 7.96 -10.71
N LYS A 219 10.93 8.76 -11.60
CA LYS A 219 11.95 8.27 -12.55
C LYS A 219 13.22 7.78 -11.88
N LYS A 220 13.53 8.31 -10.69
CA LYS A 220 14.65 7.86 -9.88
C LYS A 220 14.33 6.56 -9.15
N LEU A 221 13.07 6.15 -9.05
CA LEU A 221 12.70 4.90 -8.39
C LEU A 221 13.22 3.71 -9.19
N THR A 222 14.09 2.97 -8.54
CA THR A 222 14.42 1.60 -8.87
C THR A 222 14.10 0.75 -7.65
N PRO A 223 13.87 -0.53 -7.81
CA PRO A 223 13.71 -1.46 -6.70
C PRO A 223 14.84 -1.39 -5.67
N ALA A 224 16.08 -1.22 -6.15
CA ALA A 224 17.26 -1.08 -5.32
C ALA A 224 17.28 0.21 -4.47
N ASN A 225 16.56 1.26 -4.87
CA ASN A 225 16.48 2.52 -4.13
C ASN A 225 15.07 2.83 -3.58
N TYR A 226 14.10 1.97 -3.86
CA TYR A 226 12.76 1.97 -3.28
C TYR A 226 12.73 1.15 -1.97
N ILE A 227 13.79 1.28 -1.18
CA ILE A 227 13.98 0.58 0.09
C ILE A 227 13.66 1.46 1.31
N GLY A 228 13.19 2.70 1.08
CA GLY A 228 12.93 3.66 2.15
C GLY A 228 14.19 3.95 2.98
N ASN A 229 14.06 3.96 4.31
CA ASN A 229 15.19 4.12 5.23
C ASN A 229 15.71 2.77 5.77
N ALA A 230 15.47 1.64 5.07
CA ALA A 230 15.86 0.30 5.53
C ALA A 230 17.35 0.17 5.88
N ALA A 231 18.24 0.76 5.08
CA ALA A 231 19.69 0.77 5.37
C ALA A 231 20.02 1.56 6.64
N GLN A 232 19.32 2.67 6.89
CA GLN A 232 19.43 3.45 8.13
C GLN A 232 18.91 2.66 9.33
N GLN A 233 17.79 1.95 9.18
CA GLN A 233 17.24 1.11 10.24
C GLN A 233 18.19 -0.04 10.61
N ALA A 234 18.75 -0.73 9.61
CA ALA A 234 19.71 -1.83 9.80
C ALA A 234 21.01 -1.38 10.50
N THR A 235 21.47 -0.15 10.22
CA THR A 235 22.69 0.41 10.83
C THR A 235 22.44 1.15 12.15
N SER A 236 21.16 1.41 12.50
CA SER A 236 20.75 2.09 13.73
C SER A 236 20.34 1.16 14.88
N LEU A 237 20.49 -0.16 14.70
CA LEU A 237 20.26 -1.14 15.76
C LEU A 237 21.26 -0.92 16.91
N PRO A 238 20.80 -0.75 18.17
CA PRO A 238 21.68 -0.72 19.33
C PRO A 238 22.46 -2.04 19.43
N HIS A 239 23.75 -1.98 19.75
CA HIS A 239 24.68 -3.11 19.89
C HIS A 239 24.35 -4.12 21.02
N HIS A 240 23.12 -4.12 21.52
CA HIS A 240 22.68 -4.99 22.61
C HIS A 240 21.38 -5.68 22.20
N LEU A 241 21.52 -6.68 21.32
CA LEU A 241 20.68 -7.86 21.26
C LEU A 241 21.55 -9.05 21.68
#